data_AF-A0A538FCJ1-F1
#
_entry.id   AF-A0A538FCJ1-F1
#
_cell.length_a   1.000
_cell.length_b   1.000
_cell.length_c   1.000
_cell.angle_alpha   90.00
_cell.angle_beta   90.00
_cell.angle_gamma   90.00
#
_symmetry.space_group_name_H-M   'P 1'
#
loop_
_entity.id
_entity.type
_entity.pdbx_description
1 polymer ?
#
loop_
_entity_poly.entity_id
_entity_poly.type
_entity_poly.pdbx_seq_one_letter_code
_entity_poly.pdbx_strand_id
1 'polypeptide(L)'
;MRHGAVIGIHNGVILNDDELLADHDCARREPGMTVDSEAIFAVAAHSEGAAEALGALRGSMATAWIDERRENSISVARGVGRPVWLGAGDDGVFFASTKLGLEVVERFLGVKLEMDELEEGTLVQLELGRETSRTRFNPDRR
;
A
#
# COMPACT_ATOMS: atom_id res chain seq x y z
N MET A 1 -8.06 0.66 -7.50
CA MET A 1 -7.89 -0.51 -8.39
C MET A 1 -8.25 -1.78 -7.62
N ARG A 2 -8.71 -2.83 -8.31
CA ARG A 2 -9.10 -4.11 -7.69
C ARG A 2 -8.42 -5.26 -8.41
N HIS A 3 -7.94 -6.23 -7.65
CA HIS A 3 -7.49 -7.53 -8.12
C HIS A 3 -8.02 -8.63 -7.21
N GLY A 4 -8.93 -9.47 -7.72
CA GLY A 4 -9.65 -10.44 -6.87
C GLY A 4 -10.33 -9.77 -5.68
N ALA A 5 -9.99 -10.23 -4.46
CA ALA A 5 -10.46 -9.70 -3.17
C ALA A 5 -9.66 -8.48 -2.66
N VAL A 6 -8.56 -8.11 -3.33
CA VAL A 6 -7.71 -6.99 -2.91
C VAL A 6 -8.11 -5.73 -3.65
N ILE A 7 -8.34 -4.65 -2.91
CA ILE A 7 -8.70 -3.34 -3.46
C ILE A 7 -7.78 -2.31 -2.86
N GLY A 8 -7.14 -1.50 -3.69
CA GLY A 8 -6.21 -0.50 -3.19
C GLY A 8 -5.99 0.70 -4.10
N ILE A 9 -5.18 1.59 -3.56
CA ILE A 9 -4.71 2.82 -4.18
C ILE A 9 -3.19 2.80 -4.24
N HIS A 10 -2.65 3.42 -5.28
CA HIS A 10 -1.22 3.47 -5.54
C HIS A 10 -0.85 4.86 -6.03
N ASN A 11 0.31 5.32 -5.58
CA ASN A 11 1.01 6.46 -6.13
C ASN A 11 2.39 5.99 -6.56
N GLY A 12 2.68 6.14 -7.85
CA GLY A 12 3.95 5.74 -8.44
C GLY A 12 3.77 5.11 -9.81
N VAL A 13 4.75 4.29 -10.20
CA VAL A 13 4.77 3.54 -11.45
C VAL A 13 5.47 2.21 -11.19
N ILE A 14 4.83 1.10 -11.54
CA ILE A 14 5.41 -0.25 -11.54
C ILE A 14 5.85 -0.59 -12.96
N LEU A 15 7.13 -0.93 -13.12
CA LEU A 15 7.79 -1.10 -14.43
C LEU A 15 7.78 -2.54 -14.93
N ASN A 16 7.62 -3.50 -14.03
CA ASN A 16 7.58 -4.94 -14.34
C ASN A 16 6.19 -5.52 -14.07
N ASP A 17 5.14 -4.73 -14.26
CA ASP A 17 3.76 -5.14 -14.01
C ASP A 17 3.32 -6.29 -14.93
N ASP A 18 3.68 -6.24 -16.21
CA ASP A 18 3.42 -7.34 -17.16
C ASP A 18 4.16 -8.63 -16.77
N GLU A 19 5.42 -8.54 -16.31
CA GLU A 19 6.19 -9.69 -15.84
C GLU A 19 5.51 -10.35 -14.62
N LEU A 20 5.14 -9.53 -13.62
CA LEU A 20 4.51 -10.01 -12.39
C LEU A 20 3.12 -10.61 -12.62
N LEU A 21 2.36 -10.06 -13.57
CA LEU A 21 1.04 -10.59 -13.91
C LEU A 21 1.11 -11.85 -14.76
N ALA A 22 2.18 -12.07 -15.54
CA ALA A 22 2.38 -13.30 -16.29
C ALA A 22 2.63 -14.52 -15.38
N ASP A 23 3.25 -14.30 -14.21
CA ASP A 23 3.57 -15.33 -13.21
C ASP A 23 2.34 -15.78 -12.40
N HIS A 24 1.21 -15.12 -12.58
CA HIS A 24 -0.04 -15.42 -11.91
C HIS A 24 -1.10 -15.78 -12.95
N ASP A 25 -1.96 -16.77 -12.67
CA ASP A 25 -3.11 -17.14 -13.55
C ASP A 25 -4.19 -16.03 -13.64
N CYS A 26 -3.84 -14.81 -13.23
CA CYS A 26 -4.65 -13.63 -13.35
C CYS A 26 -4.21 -12.81 -14.56
N ALA A 27 -4.84 -13.08 -15.71
CA ALA A 27 -4.90 -12.06 -16.75
C ALA A 27 -5.40 -10.73 -16.12
N ARG A 28 -4.94 -9.60 -16.67
CA ARG A 28 -5.46 -8.26 -16.33
C ARG A 28 -6.98 -8.35 -16.15
N ARG A 29 -7.53 -7.77 -15.08
CA ARG A 29 -8.96 -7.89 -14.73
C ARG A 29 -9.90 -7.65 -15.91
N GLU A 30 -9.57 -6.68 -16.76
CA GLU A 30 -10.29 -6.39 -17.99
C GLU A 30 -9.34 -6.47 -19.21
N PRO A 31 -9.78 -7.07 -20.34
CA PRO A 31 -9.01 -7.05 -21.58
C PRO A 31 -8.68 -5.61 -22.01
N GLY A 32 -7.39 -5.33 -22.24
CA GLY A 32 -6.91 -4.01 -22.64
C GLY A 32 -6.63 -3.03 -21.49
N MET A 33 -6.78 -3.46 -20.22
CA MET A 33 -6.36 -2.64 -19.08
C MET A 33 -4.83 -2.52 -19.03
N THR A 34 -4.33 -1.29 -18.92
CA THR A 34 -2.88 -0.97 -18.90
C THR A 34 -2.45 -0.35 -17.57
N VAL A 35 -3.22 -0.55 -16.50
CA VAL A 35 -2.93 0.06 -15.20
C VAL A 35 -1.96 -0.81 -14.43
N ASP A 36 -0.74 -0.31 -14.29
CA ASP A 36 0.40 -0.91 -13.58
C ASP A 36 0.10 -1.32 -12.13
N SER A 37 -0.74 -0.55 -11.45
CA SER A 37 -1.07 -0.77 -10.05
C SER A 37 -1.73 -2.12 -9.78
N GLU A 38 -2.32 -2.76 -10.80
CA GLU A 38 -2.92 -4.09 -10.65
C GLU A 38 -1.90 -5.13 -10.19
N ALA A 39 -0.65 -5.06 -10.67
CA ALA A 39 0.40 -6.00 -10.28
C ALA A 39 0.68 -5.98 -8.77
N ILE A 40 0.61 -4.82 -8.12
CA ILE A 40 0.76 -4.68 -6.66
C ILE A 40 -0.30 -5.51 -5.94
N PHE A 41 -1.55 -5.40 -6.39
CA PHE A 41 -2.68 -6.06 -5.75
C PHE A 41 -2.74 -7.55 -6.10
N ALA A 42 -2.22 -7.96 -7.26
CA ALA A 42 -1.99 -9.36 -7.60
C ALA A 42 -0.96 -9.99 -6.68
N VAL A 43 0.21 -9.35 -6.51
CA VAL A 43 1.25 -9.81 -5.56
C VAL A 43 0.68 -9.93 -4.15
N ALA A 44 -0.02 -8.90 -3.66
CA ALA A 44 -0.63 -8.92 -2.34
C ALA A 44 -1.70 -10.03 -2.18
N ALA A 45 -2.51 -10.27 -3.22
CA ALA A 45 -3.55 -11.30 -3.18
C ALA A 45 -2.97 -12.71 -3.08
N HIS A 46 -1.92 -13.01 -3.86
CA HIS A 46 -1.30 -14.33 -3.95
C HIS A 46 -0.28 -14.60 -2.84
N SER A 47 0.36 -13.56 -2.28
CA SER A 47 1.27 -13.69 -1.13
C SER A 47 0.57 -13.55 0.22
N GLU A 48 -0.76 -13.37 0.23
CA GLU A 48 -1.53 -13.02 1.42
C GLU A 48 -1.00 -11.78 2.15
N GLY A 49 -0.47 -10.81 1.39
CA GLY A 49 0.07 -9.56 1.91
C GLY A 49 1.45 -9.69 2.57
N ALA A 50 2.20 -10.76 2.29
CA ALA A 50 3.54 -10.94 2.83
C ALA A 50 4.50 -9.84 2.35
N ALA A 51 5.24 -9.22 3.29
CA ALA A 51 6.08 -8.05 3.02
C ALA A 51 7.19 -8.36 2.02
N GLU A 52 7.81 -9.54 2.12
CA GLU A 52 8.89 -9.97 1.25
C GLU A 52 8.49 -10.05 -0.22
N ALA A 53 7.23 -10.39 -0.52
CA ALA A 53 6.73 -10.47 -1.89
C ALA A 53 6.69 -9.09 -2.57
N LEU A 54 6.52 -8.02 -1.80
CA LEU A 54 6.58 -6.64 -2.32
C LEU A 54 7.98 -6.27 -2.83
N GLY A 55 9.01 -7.01 -2.45
CA GLY A 55 10.37 -6.83 -2.97
C GLY A 55 10.52 -7.17 -4.46
N ALA A 56 9.55 -7.85 -5.07
CA ALA A 56 9.54 -8.15 -6.51
C ALA A 56 9.07 -6.97 -7.38
N LEU A 57 8.46 -5.94 -6.78
CA LEU A 57 7.94 -4.77 -7.49
C LEU A 57 9.08 -3.81 -7.87
N ARG A 58 9.21 -3.51 -9.17
CA ARG A 58 10.20 -2.56 -9.70
C ARG A 58 9.55 -1.23 -10.03
N GLY A 59 10.23 -0.13 -9.70
CA GLY A 59 9.77 1.22 -9.94
C GLY A 59 9.51 1.98 -8.64
N SER A 60 8.53 2.88 -8.66
CA SER A 60 8.23 3.75 -7.53
C SER A 60 6.86 3.42 -6.95
N MET A 61 6.73 3.37 -5.62
CA MET A 61 5.50 2.89 -4.98
C MET A 61 5.27 3.50 -3.59
N ALA A 62 4.07 4.03 -3.41
CA ALA A 62 3.39 4.15 -2.13
C ALA A 62 1.97 3.63 -2.33
N THR A 63 1.54 2.66 -1.55
CA THR A 63 0.28 1.95 -1.78
C THR A 63 -0.43 1.65 -0.47
N ALA A 64 -1.75 1.55 -0.55
CA ALA A 64 -2.57 1.03 0.54
C ALA A 64 -3.70 0.17 -0.03
N TRP A 65 -4.05 -0.90 0.67
CA TRP A 65 -5.10 -1.80 0.22
C TRP A 65 -5.87 -2.42 1.38
N ILE A 66 -7.08 -2.85 1.06
CA ILE A 66 -7.90 -3.76 1.85
C ILE A 66 -7.92 -5.13 1.17
N ASP A 67 -7.98 -6.18 1.97
CA ASP A 67 -8.27 -7.52 1.51
C ASP A 67 -9.63 -7.93 2.06
N GLU A 68 -10.63 -8.14 1.20
CA GLU A 68 -11.99 -8.49 1.61
C GLU A 68 -12.08 -9.81 2.39
N ARG A 69 -11.02 -10.63 2.36
CA ARG A 69 -10.90 -11.85 3.19
C ARG A 69 -10.54 -11.55 4.65
N ARG A 70 -10.06 -10.33 4.95
CA ARG A 70 -9.62 -9.88 6.27
C ARG A 70 -10.37 -8.62 6.68
N GLU A 71 -11.44 -8.81 7.43
CA GLU A 71 -12.28 -7.69 7.90
C GLU A 71 -11.49 -6.68 8.74
N ASN A 72 -11.86 -5.40 8.62
CA ASN A 72 -11.32 -4.30 9.43
C ASN A 72 -9.79 -4.10 9.37
N SER A 73 -9.15 -4.60 8.31
CA SER A 73 -7.70 -4.48 8.10
C SER A 73 -7.38 -3.58 6.91
N ILE A 74 -6.35 -2.75 7.05
CA ILE A 74 -5.76 -1.94 5.98
C ILE A 74 -4.25 -2.17 6.00
N SER A 75 -3.70 -2.51 4.84
CA SER A 75 -2.25 -2.57 4.62
C SER A 75 -1.78 -1.25 4.02
N VAL A 76 -0.68 -0.70 4.52
CA VAL A 76 -0.03 0.50 3.95
C VAL A 76 1.44 0.17 3.72
N ALA A 77 1.93 0.35 2.49
CA ALA A 77 3.31 0.04 2.14
C ALA A 77 4.01 1.18 1.41
N ARG A 78 5.30 1.35 1.71
CA ARG A 78 6.21 2.25 1.00
C ARG A 78 7.31 1.45 0.33
N GLY A 79 7.36 1.55 -1.01
CA GLY A 79 8.51 1.15 -1.83
C GLY A 79 9.39 2.35 -2.16
N VAL A 80 10.08 2.31 -3.30
CA VAL A 80 11.05 3.36 -3.68
C VAL A 80 10.34 4.66 -4.11
N GLY A 81 10.92 5.80 -3.76
CA GLY A 81 10.70 7.08 -4.45
C GLY A 81 9.36 7.80 -4.23
N ARG A 82 8.39 7.18 -3.55
CA ARG A 82 7.10 7.81 -3.22
C ARG A 82 6.90 7.82 -1.71
N PRO A 83 6.73 8.99 -1.08
CA PRO A 83 6.49 9.07 0.36
C PRO A 83 5.06 8.64 0.70
N VAL A 84 4.92 8.09 1.90
CA VAL A 84 3.65 7.95 2.60
C VAL A 84 3.89 8.30 4.06
N TRP A 85 2.97 9.07 4.62
CA TRP A 85 2.97 9.52 6.00
C TRP A 85 1.87 8.78 6.75
N LEU A 86 2.14 8.42 8.00
CA LEU A 86 1.16 7.93 8.95
C LEU A 86 0.94 9.00 10.01
N GLY A 87 -0.31 9.18 10.43
CA GLY A 87 -0.71 10.03 11.55
C GLY A 87 -1.55 9.22 12.52
N ALA A 88 -1.02 8.93 13.69
CA ALA A 88 -1.71 8.16 14.72
C ALA A 88 -2.26 9.07 15.82
N GLY A 89 -3.51 8.84 16.24
CA GLY A 89 -4.14 9.53 17.36
C GLY A 89 -5.17 8.64 18.05
N ASP A 90 -5.87 9.20 19.04
CA ASP A 90 -6.87 8.46 19.83
C ASP A 90 -8.04 7.94 18.98
N ASP A 91 -8.40 8.67 17.92
CA ASP A 91 -9.49 8.33 17.00
C ASP A 91 -9.07 7.40 15.84
N GLY A 92 -7.79 7.03 15.78
CA GLY A 92 -7.26 6.04 14.84
C GLY A 92 -6.03 6.51 14.06
N VAL A 93 -5.69 5.73 13.03
CA VAL A 93 -4.55 6.00 12.15
C VAL A 93 -5.04 6.49 10.79
N PHE A 94 -4.46 7.59 10.34
CA PHE A 94 -4.64 8.18 9.02
C PHE A 94 -3.35 8.04 8.20
N PHE A 95 -3.48 8.02 6.89
CA PHE A 95 -2.31 8.02 5.99
C PHE A 95 -2.51 8.93 4.80
N ALA A 96 -1.42 9.52 4.31
CA ALA A 96 -1.43 10.41 3.16
C ALA A 96 -0.07 10.40 2.44
N SER A 97 -0.02 10.82 1.17
CA SER A 97 1.27 10.96 0.47
C SER A 97 2.11 12.14 0.96
N THR A 98 1.55 13.05 1.77
CA THR A 98 2.26 14.23 2.29
C THR A 98 1.86 14.51 3.74
N LYS A 99 2.78 15.09 4.52
CA LYS A 99 2.49 15.58 5.88
C LYS A 99 1.34 16.58 5.90
N LEU A 100 1.31 17.50 4.93
CA LEU A 100 0.25 18.51 4.81
C LEU A 100 -1.15 17.87 4.73
N GLY A 101 -1.29 16.71 4.08
CA GLY A 101 -2.55 15.98 4.05
C GLY A 101 -3.04 15.59 5.45
N LEU A 102 -2.14 15.16 6.32
CA LEU A 102 -2.45 14.82 7.71
C LEU A 102 -2.70 16.06 8.57
N GLU A 103 -1.99 17.16 8.34
CA GLU A 103 -2.24 18.45 9.04
C GLU A 103 -3.64 19.01 8.71
N VAL A 104 -4.11 18.80 7.48
CA VAL A 104 -5.50 19.12 7.09
C VAL A 104 -6.47 18.25 7.89
N VAL A 105 -6.23 16.94 7.99
CA VAL A 105 -7.08 16.04 8.79
C VAL A 105 -7.12 16.48 10.26
N GLU A 106 -5.96 16.74 10.86
CA GLU A 106 -5.83 17.19 12.26
C GLU A 106 -6.67 18.45 12.51
N ARG A 107 -6.54 19.45 11.63
CA ARG A 107 -7.27 20.72 11.75
C ARG A 107 -8.78 20.57 11.55
N PHE A 108 -9.21 19.83 10.53
CA PHE A 108 -10.63 19.75 10.17
C PHE A 108 -11.42 18.81 11.06
N LEU A 109 -10.81 17.73 11.53
CA LEU A 109 -11.45 16.78 12.45
C LEU A 109 -11.24 17.17 13.92
N GLY A 110 -10.34 18.09 14.22
CA GLY A 110 -10.05 18.51 15.59
C GLY A 110 -9.36 17.43 16.43
N VAL A 111 -8.67 16.48 15.76
CA VAL A 111 -7.90 15.42 16.39
C VAL A 111 -6.47 15.88 16.66
N LYS A 112 -5.67 15.11 17.39
CA LYS A 112 -4.22 15.30 17.50
C LYS A 112 -3.53 14.08 16.92
N LEU A 113 -2.56 14.30 16.04
CA LEU A 113 -1.86 13.21 15.34
C LEU A 113 -0.36 13.27 15.62
N GLU A 114 0.21 12.15 16.05
CA GLU A 114 1.64 11.88 15.96
C GLU A 114 1.94 11.44 14.52
N MET A 115 2.71 12.27 13.80
CA MET A 115 2.92 12.10 12.36
C MET A 115 4.35 11.73 12.02
N ASP A 116 4.53 10.63 11.31
CA ASP A 116 5.83 10.16 10.82
C ASP A 116 5.76 9.77 9.34
N GLU A 117 6.84 10.06 8.62
CA GLU A 117 7.02 9.53 7.27
C GLU A 117 7.42 8.06 7.38
N LEU A 118 6.66 7.17 6.74
CA LEU A 118 6.95 5.74 6.76
C LEU A 118 8.27 5.50 6.05
N GLU A 119 9.20 4.73 6.61
CA GLU A 119 10.48 4.46 5.96
C GLU A 119 10.34 3.63 4.67
N GLU A 120 11.23 3.87 3.69
CA GLU A 120 11.28 3.08 2.45
C GLU A 120 11.50 1.59 2.75
N GLY A 121 10.76 0.70 2.08
CA GLY A 121 10.83 -0.74 2.28
C GLY A 121 10.07 -1.20 3.52
N THR A 122 8.95 -0.57 3.83
CA THR A 122 8.14 -0.88 5.02
C THR A 122 6.69 -1.19 4.63
N LEU A 123 6.14 -2.24 5.22
CA LEU A 123 4.72 -2.58 5.23
C LEU A 123 4.20 -2.40 6.66
N VAL A 124 3.07 -1.73 6.81
CA VAL A 124 2.34 -1.56 8.06
C VAL A 124 0.96 -2.19 7.92
N GLN A 125 0.55 -2.97 8.91
CA GLN A 125 -0.82 -3.45 9.05
C GLN A 125 -1.54 -2.59 10.08
N LEU A 126 -2.72 -2.11 9.69
CA LEU A 126 -3.64 -1.37 10.52
C LEU A 126 -4.90 -2.21 10.74
N GLU A 127 -5.30 -2.42 11.98
CA GLU A 127 -6.57 -3.07 12.32
C GLU A 127 -7.34 -2.22 13.31
N LEU A 128 -8.65 -2.02 13.06
CA LEU A 128 -9.52 -1.24 13.93
C LEU A 128 -8.92 0.13 14.32
N GLY A 129 -8.27 0.79 13.35
CA GLY A 129 -7.66 2.10 13.53
C GLY A 129 -6.32 2.10 14.29
N ARG A 130 -5.65 0.96 14.48
CA ARG A 130 -4.37 0.87 15.19
C ARG A 130 -3.33 0.12 14.37
N GLU A 131 -2.07 0.52 14.47
CA GLU A 131 -0.95 -0.25 13.94
C GLU A 131 -0.79 -1.56 14.74
N THR A 132 -0.93 -2.70 14.06
CA THR A 132 -0.76 -4.03 14.66
C THR A 132 0.56 -4.68 14.29
N SER A 133 1.13 -4.33 13.14
CA SER A 133 2.47 -4.78 12.76
C SER A 133 3.17 -3.81 11.81
N ARG A 134 4.50 -3.87 11.86
CA ARG A 134 5.41 -3.16 10.97
C ARG A 134 6.50 -4.13 10.53
N THR A 135 6.60 -4.37 9.23
CA THR A 135 7.52 -5.34 8.64
C THR A 135 8.35 -4.68 7.55
N ARG A 136 9.64 -5.03 7.52
CA ARG A 136 10.58 -4.55 6.52
C ARG A 136 10.65 -5.51 5.33
N PHE A 137 10.82 -4.94 4.15
CA PHE A 137 11.14 -5.67 2.93
C PHE A 137 12.26 -4.94 2.18
N ASN A 138 12.93 -5.64 1.27
CA ASN A 138 13.97 -5.06 0.44
C ASN A 138 13.37 -4.64 -0.90
N PRO A 139 13.15 -3.34 -1.16
CA PRO A 139 12.58 -2.89 -2.43
C PRO A 139 13.59 -3.08 -3.58
N ASP A 140 13.10 -3.45 -4.76
CA ASP A 140 13.94 -3.50 -5.96
C ASP A 140 14.24 -2.07 -6.44
N ARG A 141 15.52 -1.70 -6.42
CA ARG A 141 16.03 -0.37 -6.80
C ARG A 141 16.52 -0.31 -8.25
N ARG A 142 16.32 -1.39 -9.02
CA ARG A 142 16.71 -1.47 -10.43
C ARG A 142 15.75 -0.72 -11.34
#